data_AF-A0A7T7I903-F1
#
_entry.id   AF-A0A7T7I903-F1
#
_cell.length_a   1.000
_cell.length_b   1.000
_cell.length_c   1.000
_cell.angle_alpha   90.00
_cell.angle_beta   90.00
_cell.angle_gamma   90.00
#
_symmetry.space_group_name_H-M   'P 1'
#
loop_
_entity.id
_entity.type
_entity.pdbx_description
1 polymer ?
#
loop_
_entity_poly.entity_id
_entity_poly.type
_entity_poly.pdbx_seq_one_letter_code
_entity_poly.pdbx_strand_id
1 'polypeptide(L)'
;MAVSPYTRERLEEAASSSRTLSEALGRLGVDPKSSTRDYIRGRMKKLGVDTAHFQREGTRWTREVLVPAVAASKSVNDVLRHLGLDLVGGHHTNITRRIKAYGLDTSHFCPRAERPKGNRRQRTTDQVLVQHESKDKRREHPDRLKRALLDLGTPEQCSRCGTEPLWRGRPLPLEVDHVDGNWRNNRPENLRLLCPNCHAATDSYRGRSKRHRTGTAT
;
A
#
# COMPACT_ATOMS: atom_id res chain seq x y z
N MET A 1 16.46 -29.97 -24.25
CA MET A 1 16.39 -28.85 -23.27
C MET A 1 16.73 -27.58 -24.02
N ALA A 2 15.86 -26.56 -24.00
CA ALA A 2 16.17 -25.30 -24.67
C ALA A 2 17.41 -24.66 -24.01
N VAL A 3 18.48 -24.52 -24.79
CA VAL A 3 19.71 -23.86 -24.33
C VAL A 3 19.34 -22.40 -24.07
N SER A 4 19.44 -21.97 -22.82
CA SER A 4 19.16 -20.57 -22.47
C SER A 4 20.12 -19.67 -23.25
N PRO A 5 19.65 -18.53 -23.80
CA PRO A 5 20.49 -17.61 -24.57
C PRO A 5 21.61 -16.95 -23.74
N TYR A 6 21.55 -17.10 -22.40
CA TYR A 6 22.53 -16.62 -21.44
C TYR A 6 23.42 -17.78 -20.98
N THR A 7 24.35 -18.18 -21.85
CA THR A 7 25.40 -19.15 -21.53
C THR A 7 26.40 -18.55 -20.56
N ARG A 8 27.21 -19.40 -19.92
CA ARG A 8 28.24 -18.95 -18.96
C ARG A 8 29.24 -18.00 -19.63
N GLU A 9 29.79 -18.40 -20.77
CA GLU A 9 30.76 -17.62 -21.56
C GLU A 9 30.23 -16.22 -21.89
N ARG A 10 28.99 -16.13 -22.39
CA ARG A 10 28.36 -14.87 -22.74
C ARG A 10 28.17 -13.95 -21.52
N LEU A 11 27.86 -14.52 -20.35
CA LEU A 11 27.74 -13.76 -19.11
C LEU A 11 29.10 -13.32 -18.56
N GLU A 12 30.14 -14.14 -18.71
CA GLU A 12 31.52 -13.79 -18.31
C GLU A 12 32.11 -12.69 -19.20
N GLU A 13 31.88 -12.74 -20.52
CA GLU A 13 32.29 -11.68 -21.45
C GLU A 13 31.60 -10.35 -21.11
N ALA A 14 30.28 -10.38 -20.87
CA ALA A 14 29.54 -9.20 -20.47
C ALA A 14 29.99 -8.67 -19.10
N ALA A 15 30.31 -9.55 -18.15
CA ALA A 15 30.73 -9.15 -16.80
C ALA A 15 32.16 -8.58 -16.78
N SER A 16 33.12 -9.24 -17.43
CA SER A 16 34.52 -8.81 -17.47
C SER A 16 34.71 -7.45 -18.12
N SER A 17 33.90 -7.14 -19.14
CA SER A 17 33.97 -5.86 -19.85
C SER A 17 33.22 -4.73 -19.12
N SER A 18 32.43 -5.02 -18.08
CA SER A 18 31.53 -4.06 -17.40
C SER A 18 31.98 -3.73 -15.99
N ARG A 19 31.71 -2.49 -15.57
CA ARG A 19 31.93 -2.03 -14.18
C ARG A 19 30.67 -2.14 -13.33
N THR A 20 29.50 -2.31 -13.95
CA THR A 20 28.23 -2.44 -13.24
C THR A 20 27.32 -3.48 -13.89
N LEU A 21 26.31 -3.95 -13.13
CA LEU A 21 25.34 -4.93 -13.63
C LEU A 21 24.48 -4.38 -14.77
N SER A 22 24.12 -3.10 -14.79
CA SER A 22 23.35 -2.50 -15.89
C SER A 22 24.18 -2.36 -17.16
N GLU A 23 25.47 -2.04 -17.06
CA GLU A 23 26.37 -2.06 -18.22
C GLU A 23 26.43 -3.48 -18.83
N ALA A 24 26.56 -4.50 -17.97
CA ALA A 24 26.58 -5.90 -18.41
C ALA A 24 25.26 -6.29 -19.09
N LEU A 25 24.11 -5.87 -18.53
CA LEU A 25 22.80 -6.08 -19.15
C LEU A 25 22.64 -5.36 -20.48
N GLY A 26 23.12 -4.11 -20.58
CA GLY A 26 23.12 -3.35 -21.82
C GLY A 26 23.90 -4.05 -22.94
N ARG A 27 25.08 -4.61 -22.62
CA ARG A 27 25.85 -5.42 -23.58
C ARG A 27 25.17 -6.72 -23.98
N LEU A 28 24.36 -7.30 -23.10
CA LEU A 28 23.52 -8.46 -23.41
C LEU A 28 22.28 -8.08 -24.24
N GLY A 29 22.06 -6.80 -24.53
CA GLY A 29 20.88 -6.30 -25.24
C GLY A 29 19.61 -6.27 -24.37
N VAL A 30 19.77 -6.28 -23.05
CA VAL A 30 18.67 -6.32 -22.09
C VAL A 30 18.52 -4.97 -21.41
N ASP A 31 17.31 -4.43 -21.36
CA ASP A 31 17.02 -3.23 -20.59
C ASP A 31 17.37 -3.46 -19.11
N PRO A 32 18.29 -2.68 -18.52
CA PRO A 32 18.66 -2.82 -17.13
C PRO A 32 17.53 -2.63 -16.12
N LYS A 33 16.40 -2.06 -16.54
CA LYS A 33 15.18 -1.86 -15.73
C LYS A 33 14.16 -2.98 -15.88
N SER A 34 14.39 -3.94 -16.80
CA SER A 34 13.51 -5.08 -17.02
C SER A 34 13.55 -6.08 -15.86
N SER A 35 12.47 -6.84 -15.67
CA SER A 35 12.40 -7.98 -14.75
C SER A 35 13.45 -9.07 -15.06
N THR A 36 14.00 -9.09 -16.28
CA THR A 36 15.10 -9.97 -16.68
C THR A 36 16.41 -9.72 -15.91
N ARG A 37 16.57 -8.53 -15.30
CA ARG A 37 17.73 -8.18 -14.47
C ARG A 37 17.97 -9.19 -13.36
N ASP A 38 16.91 -9.52 -12.59
CA ASP A 38 17.04 -10.42 -11.43
C ASP A 38 17.32 -11.85 -11.87
N TYR A 39 16.74 -12.27 -12.99
CA TYR A 39 17.03 -13.56 -13.61
C TYR A 39 18.51 -13.68 -14.00
N ILE A 40 19.06 -12.69 -14.71
CA ILE A 40 20.46 -12.70 -15.14
C ILE A 40 21.40 -12.64 -13.94
N ARG A 41 21.10 -11.82 -12.93
CA ARG A 41 21.88 -11.75 -11.68
C ARG A 41 21.91 -13.09 -10.95
N GLY A 42 20.76 -13.75 -10.82
CA GLY A 42 20.67 -15.09 -10.23
C GLY A 42 21.43 -16.13 -11.05
N ARG A 43 21.39 -16.02 -12.38
CA ARG A 43 22.07 -16.92 -13.30
C ARG A 43 23.59 -16.75 -13.28
N MET A 44 24.11 -15.52 -13.24
CA MET A 44 25.54 -15.22 -13.02
C MET A 44 26.04 -15.85 -11.73
N LYS A 45 25.28 -15.70 -10.63
CA LYS A 45 25.62 -16.35 -9.34
C LYS A 45 25.62 -17.87 -9.43
N LYS A 46 24.62 -18.46 -10.11
CA LYS A 46 24.51 -19.92 -10.26
C LYS A 46 25.63 -20.51 -11.11
N LEU A 47 26.11 -19.77 -12.11
CA LEU A 47 27.16 -20.21 -13.04
C LEU A 47 28.58 -19.82 -12.58
N GLY A 48 28.71 -19.15 -11.43
CA GLY A 48 30.02 -18.78 -10.87
C GLY A 48 30.74 -17.65 -11.62
N VAL A 49 29.99 -16.78 -12.30
CA VAL A 49 30.57 -15.62 -13.00
C VAL A 49 31.08 -14.61 -11.96
N ASP A 50 32.34 -14.21 -12.08
CA ASP A 50 32.90 -13.17 -11.21
C ASP A 50 32.20 -11.83 -11.46
N THR A 51 31.63 -11.30 -10.39
CA THR A 51 30.92 -10.01 -10.36
C THR A 51 31.34 -9.18 -9.14
N ALA A 52 32.43 -9.57 -8.47
CA ALA A 52 32.93 -8.88 -7.28
C ALA A 52 33.44 -7.46 -7.59
N HIS A 53 33.93 -7.25 -8.81
CA HIS A 53 34.36 -5.94 -9.31
C HIS A 53 33.19 -5.01 -9.67
N PHE A 54 31.95 -5.50 -9.70
CA PHE A 54 30.80 -4.65 -10.00
C PHE A 54 30.59 -3.61 -8.90
N GLN A 55 30.67 -2.35 -9.30
CA GLN A 55 30.36 -1.22 -8.46
C GLN A 55 28.85 -1.19 -8.19
N ARG A 56 28.48 -0.77 -6.98
CA ARG A 56 27.08 -0.48 -6.68
C ARG A 56 26.62 0.64 -7.58
N GLU A 57 25.62 0.36 -8.40
CA GLU A 57 25.01 1.38 -9.21
C GLU A 57 24.40 2.45 -8.33
N GLY A 58 24.73 3.69 -8.68
CA GLY A 58 24.22 4.87 -8.02
C GLY A 58 22.71 4.80 -7.87
N THR A 59 22.26 5.26 -6.71
CA THR A 59 20.85 5.38 -6.43
C THR A 59 20.21 6.34 -7.45
N ARG A 60 19.15 5.91 -8.18
CA ARG A 60 18.48 6.71 -9.24
C ARG A 60 18.20 8.18 -8.89
N TRP A 61 18.02 8.50 -7.61
CA TRP A 61 17.85 9.87 -7.12
C TRP A 61 19.11 10.26 -6.37
N THR A 62 20.13 10.67 -7.10
CA THR A 62 21.35 11.23 -6.52
C THR A 62 21.12 12.68 -6.08
N ARG A 63 22.07 13.25 -5.35
CA ARG A 63 22.00 14.64 -4.90
C ARG A 63 21.90 15.59 -6.09
N GLU A 64 22.65 15.33 -7.15
CA GLU A 64 22.73 16.15 -8.36
C GLU A 64 21.39 16.20 -9.09
N VAL A 65 20.61 15.13 -9.05
CA VAL A 65 19.26 15.07 -9.64
C VAL A 65 18.23 15.77 -8.75
N LEU A 66 18.35 15.62 -7.42
CA LEU A 66 17.36 16.13 -6.47
C LEU A 66 17.51 17.63 -6.18
N VAL A 67 18.73 18.18 -6.17
CA VAL A 67 18.97 19.61 -5.93
C VAL A 67 18.17 20.52 -6.88
N PRO A 68 18.28 20.39 -8.22
CA PRO A 68 17.52 21.25 -9.14
C PRO A 68 16.02 21.00 -9.04
N ALA A 69 15.60 19.75 -8.85
CA ALA A 69 14.19 19.41 -8.74
C ALA A 69 13.54 20.00 -7.48
N VAL A 70 14.24 20.00 -6.35
CA VAL A 70 13.79 20.60 -5.09
C VAL A 70 13.76 22.12 -5.20
N ALA A 71 14.79 22.75 -5.77
CA ALA A 71 14.84 24.20 -5.94
C ALA A 71 13.71 24.73 -6.85
N ALA A 72 13.35 23.99 -7.91
CA ALA A 72 12.27 24.37 -8.83
C ALA A 72 10.85 24.08 -8.30
N SER A 73 10.72 23.38 -7.17
CA SER A 73 9.44 22.86 -6.68
C SER A 73 8.93 23.59 -5.44
N LYS A 74 7.60 23.63 -5.28
CA LYS A 74 6.93 24.20 -4.09
C LYS A 74 6.36 23.13 -3.16
N SER A 75 6.45 21.85 -3.55
CA SER A 75 6.00 20.70 -2.77
C SER A 75 6.69 19.42 -3.21
N VAL A 76 6.67 18.38 -2.38
CA VAL A 76 7.19 17.04 -2.76
C VAL A 76 6.44 16.47 -3.98
N ASN A 77 5.16 16.79 -4.15
CA ASN A 77 4.42 16.37 -5.34
C ASN A 77 4.92 17.06 -6.61
N ASP A 78 5.33 18.33 -6.52
CA ASP A 78 5.93 19.04 -7.64
C ASP A 78 7.32 18.47 -7.96
N VAL A 79 8.09 18.08 -6.94
CA VAL A 79 9.35 17.35 -7.15
C VAL A 79 9.09 16.05 -7.91
N LEU A 80 8.08 15.28 -7.52
CA LEU A 80 7.72 14.04 -8.23
C LEU A 80 7.35 14.31 -9.69
N ARG A 81 6.52 15.33 -9.96
CA ARG A 81 6.14 15.73 -11.33
C ARG A 81 7.36 16.17 -12.14
N HIS A 82 8.26 16.96 -11.54
CA HIS A 82 9.48 17.43 -12.18
C HIS A 82 10.43 16.27 -12.53
N LEU A 83 10.42 15.22 -11.71
CA LEU A 83 11.16 13.98 -11.96
C LEU A 83 10.44 13.00 -12.92
N GLY A 84 9.28 13.39 -13.47
CA GLY A 84 8.47 12.55 -14.35
C GLY A 84 7.90 11.32 -13.67
N LEU A 85 7.65 11.38 -12.36
CA LEU A 85 7.10 10.29 -11.58
C LEU A 85 5.61 10.48 -11.34
N ASP A 86 4.87 9.38 -11.45
CA ASP A 86 3.47 9.36 -11.07
C ASP A 86 3.30 9.58 -9.57
N LEU A 87 2.20 10.24 -9.19
CA LEU A 87 1.85 10.54 -7.80
C LEU A 87 1.30 9.34 -7.03
N VAL A 88 1.45 8.13 -7.58
CA VAL A 88 0.94 6.89 -6.98
C VAL A 88 2.10 6.03 -6.45
N GLY A 89 1.86 5.35 -5.32
CA GLY A 89 2.82 4.41 -4.72
C GLY A 89 3.82 5.02 -3.73
N GLY A 90 4.92 4.29 -3.48
CA GLY A 90 5.93 4.62 -2.45
C GLY A 90 6.94 5.70 -2.83
N HIS A 91 6.80 6.33 -3.99
CA HIS A 91 7.76 7.33 -4.50
C HIS A 91 7.86 8.56 -3.60
N HIS A 92 6.74 9.03 -3.06
CA HIS A 92 6.71 10.16 -2.12
C HIS A 92 7.61 9.89 -0.91
N THR A 93 7.48 8.71 -0.28
CA THR A 93 8.28 8.30 0.87
C THR A 93 9.76 8.16 0.51
N ASN A 94 10.05 7.55 -0.65
CA ASN A 94 11.43 7.34 -1.10
C ASN A 94 12.15 8.68 -1.37
N ILE A 95 11.53 9.59 -2.11
CA ILE A 95 12.09 10.91 -2.42
C ILE A 95 12.23 11.76 -1.16
N THR A 96 11.20 11.80 -0.30
CA THR A 96 11.27 12.54 0.97
C THR A 96 12.43 12.07 1.84
N ARG A 97 12.66 10.75 1.94
CA ARG A 97 13.80 10.20 2.68
C ARG A 97 15.14 10.62 2.09
N ARG A 98 15.26 10.69 0.77
CA ARG A 98 16.51 11.09 0.09
C ARG A 98 16.79 12.58 0.23
N ILE A 99 15.78 13.42 0.07
CA ILE A 99 15.88 14.87 0.34
C ILE A 99 16.42 15.12 1.75
N LYS A 100 15.87 14.41 2.75
CA LYS A 100 16.35 14.47 4.13
C LYS A 100 17.78 13.93 4.30
N ALA A 101 18.10 12.79 3.70
CA ALA A 101 19.42 12.19 3.78
C ALA A 101 20.52 13.09 3.17
N TYR A 102 20.19 13.85 2.11
CA TYR A 102 21.10 14.81 1.50
C TYR A 102 21.06 16.21 2.13
N GLY A 103 20.23 16.43 3.16
CA GLY A 103 20.11 17.71 3.83
C GLY A 103 19.65 18.84 2.91
N LEU A 104 18.79 18.56 1.93
CA LEU A 104 18.31 19.59 1.00
C LEU A 104 17.28 20.48 1.69
N ASP A 105 17.41 21.80 1.53
CA ASP A 105 16.46 22.75 2.08
C ASP A 105 15.11 22.61 1.36
N THR A 106 14.05 22.50 2.15
CA THR A 106 12.65 22.49 1.69
C THR A 106 11.82 23.53 2.42
N SER A 107 12.45 24.52 3.06
CA SER A 107 11.78 25.61 3.77
C SER A 107 10.84 26.41 2.86
N HIS A 108 11.18 26.54 1.57
CA HIS A 108 10.38 27.18 0.53
C HIS A 108 9.19 26.34 0.06
N PHE A 109 9.10 25.07 0.47
CA PHE A 109 7.91 24.29 0.18
C PHE A 109 6.74 24.87 0.94
N CYS A 110 5.69 25.22 0.19
CA CYS A 110 4.51 25.80 0.77
C CYS A 110 3.87 24.73 1.68
N PRO A 111 3.81 24.94 3.00
CA PRO A 111 3.05 24.06 3.87
C PRO A 111 1.64 24.06 3.33
N ARG A 112 1.06 22.88 3.12
CA ARG A 112 -0.37 22.79 2.82
C ARG A 112 -1.06 23.61 3.90
N ALA A 113 -1.76 24.68 3.50
CA ALA A 113 -2.53 25.51 4.42
C ALA A 113 -3.22 24.56 5.39
N GLU A 114 -2.91 24.66 6.67
CA GLU A 114 -3.52 23.81 7.68
C GLU A 114 -5.02 23.98 7.47
N ARG A 115 -5.68 22.95 6.95
CA ARG A 115 -7.13 22.99 6.84
C ARG A 115 -7.58 23.29 8.26
N PRO A 116 -8.34 24.38 8.50
CA PRO A 116 -8.74 24.71 9.85
C PRO A 116 -9.24 23.43 10.50
N LYS A 117 -8.64 23.05 11.64
CA LYS A 117 -9.11 21.95 12.49
C LYS A 117 -10.45 22.39 13.08
N GLY A 118 -11.44 22.54 12.22
CA GLY A 118 -12.61 23.35 12.45
C GLY A 118 -13.74 22.74 11.66
N ASN A 119 -14.49 21.90 12.35
CA ASN A 119 -15.84 21.52 12.00
C ASN A 119 -16.01 20.66 10.73
N ARG A 120 -15.41 19.46 10.72
CA ARG A 120 -16.17 18.34 10.13
C ARG A 120 -17.40 18.20 11.01
N ARG A 121 -18.54 18.76 10.60
CA ARG A 121 -19.84 18.50 11.24
C ARG A 121 -19.90 17.00 11.52
N GLN A 122 -19.79 16.63 12.79
CA GLN A 122 -19.87 15.22 13.15
C GLN A 122 -21.28 14.79 12.75
N ARG A 123 -21.36 13.79 11.88
CA ARG A 123 -22.66 13.25 11.51
C ARG A 123 -23.27 12.64 12.76
N THR A 124 -24.52 12.97 13.02
CA THR A 124 -25.27 12.40 14.14
C THR A 124 -25.44 10.90 13.95
N THR A 125 -25.73 10.17 15.03
CA THR A 125 -26.07 8.74 15.01
C THR A 125 -27.12 8.43 13.94
N ASP A 126 -28.19 9.22 13.88
CA ASP A 126 -29.28 9.06 12.91
C ASP A 126 -28.85 9.32 11.47
N GLN A 127 -27.81 10.10 11.24
CA GLN A 127 -27.27 10.28 9.89
C GLN A 127 -26.38 9.10 9.49
N VAL A 128 -25.76 8.40 10.43
CA VAL A 128 -24.81 7.31 10.17
C VAL A 128 -25.53 5.96 10.06
N LEU A 129 -26.49 5.70 10.95
CA LEU A 129 -27.19 4.42 11.06
C LEU A 129 -28.41 4.32 10.13
N VAL A 130 -28.19 4.56 8.84
CA VAL A 130 -29.24 4.54 7.82
C VAL A 130 -28.88 3.60 6.69
N GLN A 131 -29.90 3.04 6.05
CA GLN A 131 -29.72 2.33 4.80
C GLN A 131 -29.52 3.33 3.65
N HIS A 132 -28.55 3.06 2.79
CA HIS A 132 -28.28 3.85 1.59
C HIS A 132 -28.72 3.11 0.33
N GLU A 133 -29.58 3.75 -0.46
CA GLU A 133 -30.09 3.19 -1.72
C GLU A 133 -29.19 3.51 -2.92
N SER A 134 -28.46 4.64 -2.87
CA SER A 134 -27.59 5.08 -3.95
C SER A 134 -26.41 4.12 -4.16
N LYS A 135 -26.17 3.74 -5.42
CA LYS A 135 -25.03 2.92 -5.83
C LYS A 135 -23.69 3.67 -5.66
N ASP A 136 -23.70 4.99 -5.80
CA ASP A 136 -22.51 5.86 -5.80
C ASP A 136 -22.01 6.23 -4.39
N LYS A 137 -22.75 5.86 -3.36
CA LYS A 137 -22.36 6.12 -1.97
C LYS A 137 -21.08 5.36 -1.65
N ARG A 138 -20.13 6.02 -0.98
CA ARG A 138 -18.95 5.35 -0.42
C ARG A 138 -19.33 4.61 0.86
N ARG A 139 -18.73 3.44 1.09
CA ARG A 139 -18.89 2.68 2.34
C ARG A 139 -18.48 3.54 3.53
N GLU A 140 -19.31 3.53 4.57
CA GLU A 140 -18.98 4.23 5.81
C GLU A 140 -17.83 3.56 6.55
N HIS A 141 -17.02 4.39 7.22
CA HIS A 141 -15.89 3.89 7.99
C HIS A 141 -16.39 3.11 9.21
N PRO A 142 -15.84 1.91 9.50
CA PRO A 142 -16.31 1.07 10.61
C PRO A 142 -16.29 1.78 11.96
N ASP A 143 -15.27 2.60 12.25
CA ASP A 143 -15.20 3.36 13.51
C ASP A 143 -16.37 4.32 13.72
N ARG A 144 -16.96 4.86 12.64
CA ARG A 144 -18.14 5.74 12.74
C ARG A 144 -19.38 4.95 13.09
N LEU A 145 -19.56 3.79 12.47
CA LEU A 145 -20.66 2.87 12.77
C LEU A 145 -20.56 2.38 14.21
N LYS A 146 -19.36 1.96 14.63
CA LYS A 146 -19.11 1.54 16.01
C LYS A 146 -19.46 2.65 17.00
N ARG A 147 -18.96 3.86 16.80
CA ARG A 147 -19.29 5.01 17.68
C ARG A 147 -20.80 5.25 17.74
N ALA A 148 -21.47 5.31 16.60
CA ALA A 148 -22.91 5.53 16.54
C ALA A 148 -23.71 4.43 17.26
N LEU A 149 -23.27 3.17 17.21
CA LEU A 149 -23.88 2.07 17.97
C LEU A 149 -23.68 2.23 19.47
N LEU A 150 -22.48 2.62 19.91
CA LEU A 150 -22.19 2.88 21.33
C LEU A 150 -23.00 4.08 21.85
N ASP A 151 -23.13 5.13 21.04
CA ASP A 151 -23.94 6.32 21.36
C ASP A 151 -25.44 5.96 21.50
N LEU A 152 -25.90 4.91 20.81
CA LEU A 152 -27.26 4.35 20.95
C LEU A 152 -27.42 3.43 22.17
N GLY A 153 -26.35 3.18 22.93
CA GLY A 153 -26.34 2.29 24.10
C GLY A 153 -26.08 0.82 23.76
N THR A 154 -25.59 0.50 22.56
CA THR A 154 -25.14 -0.87 22.26
C THR A 154 -23.96 -1.23 23.16
N PRO A 155 -23.99 -2.35 23.89
CA PRO A 155 -22.87 -2.73 24.75
C PRO A 155 -21.62 -3.01 23.91
N GLU A 156 -20.46 -2.55 24.36
CA GLU A 156 -19.17 -2.78 23.69
C GLU A 156 -18.65 -4.20 23.94
N GLN A 157 -19.42 -5.21 23.54
CA GLN A 157 -19.08 -6.63 23.66
C GLN A 157 -19.42 -7.39 22.38
N CYS A 158 -18.77 -8.53 22.17
CA CYS A 158 -19.10 -9.41 21.06
C CYS A 158 -20.53 -9.92 21.20
N SER A 159 -21.39 -9.67 20.21
CA SER A 159 -22.79 -10.09 20.21
C SER A 159 -22.98 -11.60 20.12
N ARG A 160 -21.93 -12.37 19.82
CA ARG A 160 -21.96 -13.85 19.71
C ARG A 160 -21.48 -14.55 20.97
N CYS A 161 -20.32 -14.14 21.50
CA CYS A 161 -19.67 -14.84 22.61
C CYS A 161 -19.50 -13.97 23.88
N GLY A 162 -19.98 -12.74 23.87
CA GLY A 162 -19.88 -11.83 25.02
C GLY A 162 -18.48 -11.28 25.30
N THR A 163 -17.47 -11.60 24.47
CA THR A 163 -16.11 -11.08 24.67
C THR A 163 -16.09 -9.54 24.70
N GLU A 164 -15.63 -9.00 25.82
CA GLU A 164 -15.39 -7.57 26.07
C GLU A 164 -14.23 -7.03 25.19
N PRO A 165 -14.00 -5.70 25.13
CA PRO A 165 -12.98 -5.09 24.27
C PRO A 165 -11.58 -5.20 24.90
N LEU A 166 -11.33 -6.27 25.66
CA LEU A 166 -10.07 -6.58 26.33
C LEU A 166 -9.70 -8.05 26.11
N TRP A 167 -8.46 -8.29 25.72
CA TRP A 167 -7.88 -9.61 25.57
C TRP A 167 -6.52 -9.66 26.27
N ARG A 168 -6.42 -10.49 27.32
CA ARG A 168 -5.20 -10.64 28.13
C ARG A 168 -4.64 -9.28 28.61
N GLY A 169 -5.53 -8.40 29.08
CA GLY A 169 -5.18 -7.06 29.55
C GLY A 169 -4.83 -6.06 28.45
N ARG A 170 -4.99 -6.40 27.17
CA ARG A 170 -4.74 -5.49 26.03
C ARG A 170 -6.05 -5.15 25.32
N PRO A 171 -6.18 -3.96 24.73
CA PRO A 171 -7.36 -3.63 23.94
C PRO A 171 -7.60 -4.63 22.82
N LEU A 172 -8.83 -5.16 22.74
CA LEU A 172 -9.31 -6.00 21.66
C LEU A 172 -10.31 -5.19 20.82
N PRO A 173 -9.96 -4.78 19.60
CA PRO A 173 -10.90 -4.10 18.73
C PRO A 173 -12.05 -5.03 18.34
N LEU A 174 -13.26 -4.70 18.79
CA LEU A 174 -14.49 -5.28 18.23
C LEU A 174 -14.77 -4.69 16.85
N GLU A 175 -15.10 -5.56 15.92
CA GLU A 175 -15.34 -5.26 14.52
C GLU A 175 -16.85 -5.13 14.25
N VAL A 176 -17.24 -4.18 13.39
CA VAL A 176 -18.64 -4.03 12.95
C VAL A 176 -18.92 -5.02 11.83
N ASP A 177 -19.91 -5.87 12.03
CA ASP A 177 -20.43 -6.83 11.03
C ASP A 177 -21.87 -6.45 10.64
N HIS A 178 -22.17 -6.61 9.36
CA HIS A 178 -23.50 -6.46 8.79
C HIS A 178 -24.15 -7.84 8.75
N VAL A 179 -25.27 -8.03 9.46
CA VAL A 179 -25.96 -9.33 9.59
C VAL A 179 -26.35 -9.89 8.21
N ASP A 180 -26.86 -9.04 7.32
CA ASP A 180 -27.19 -9.37 5.94
C ASP A 180 -25.99 -9.36 4.96
N GLY A 181 -24.80 -8.99 5.42
CA GLY A 181 -23.60 -8.81 4.59
C GLY A 181 -23.64 -7.61 3.63
N ASN A 182 -24.71 -6.82 3.63
CA ASN A 182 -24.89 -5.64 2.80
C ASN A 182 -24.34 -4.39 3.50
N TRP A 183 -23.15 -3.96 3.12
CA TRP A 183 -22.50 -2.78 3.69
C TRP A 183 -23.29 -1.46 3.53
N ARG A 184 -24.32 -1.42 2.67
CA ARG A 184 -25.19 -0.25 2.51
C ARG A 184 -26.29 -0.16 3.55
N ASN A 185 -26.62 -1.27 4.22
CA ASN A 185 -27.66 -1.33 5.23
C ASN A 185 -27.07 -1.07 6.63
N ASN A 186 -26.86 0.20 6.99
CA ASN A 186 -26.30 0.56 8.29
C ASN A 186 -27.36 0.74 9.39
N ARG A 187 -28.58 0.22 9.20
CA ARG A 187 -29.60 0.32 10.24
C ARG A 187 -29.13 -0.39 11.52
N PRO A 188 -29.41 0.14 12.71
CA PRO A 188 -28.90 -0.41 13.96
C PRO A 188 -29.16 -1.91 14.11
N GLU A 189 -30.36 -2.37 13.75
CA GLU A 189 -30.80 -3.77 13.80
C GLU A 189 -30.02 -4.71 12.86
N ASN A 190 -29.38 -4.17 11.81
CA ASN A 190 -28.57 -4.95 10.88
C ASN A 190 -27.08 -4.95 11.26
N LEU A 191 -26.66 -4.19 12.27
CA LEU A 191 -25.27 -4.10 12.70
C LEU A 191 -25.06 -4.85 14.01
N ARG A 192 -23.89 -5.48 14.14
CA ARG A 192 -23.45 -6.09 15.39
C ARG A 192 -21.95 -5.92 15.59
N LEU A 193 -21.53 -5.86 16.85
CA LEU A 193 -20.12 -5.89 17.23
C LEU A 193 -19.68 -7.33 17.41
N LEU A 194 -18.60 -7.75 16.73
CA LEU A 194 -18.02 -9.09 16.86
C LEU A 194 -16.54 -8.99 17.24
N CYS A 195 -16.07 -9.93 18.06
CA CYS A 195 -14.63 -10.11 18.24
C CYS A 195 -14.00 -10.68 16.94
N PRO A 196 -12.69 -10.51 16.73
CA PRO A 196 -12.02 -10.97 15.50
C PRO A 196 -12.23 -12.46 15.20
N ASN A 197 -12.31 -13.30 16.24
CA ASN A 197 -12.53 -14.74 16.08
C ASN A 197 -13.97 -15.04 15.61
N CYS A 198 -14.97 -14.45 16.25
CA CYS A 198 -16.38 -14.65 15.84
C CYS A 198 -16.68 -14.04 14.47
N HIS A 199 -16.05 -12.92 14.12
CA HIS A 199 -16.20 -12.31 12.80
C HIS A 199 -15.55 -13.17 11.72
N ALA A 200 -14.37 -13.74 11.96
CA ALA A 200 -13.72 -14.66 11.00
C ALA A 200 -14.58 -15.89 10.65
N ALA A 201 -15.50 -16.26 11.54
CA ALA A 201 -16.44 -17.36 11.37
C ALA A 201 -17.75 -16.97 10.65
N THR A 202 -17.97 -15.71 10.25
CA THR A 202 -19.16 -15.34 9.47
C THR A 202 -19.00 -15.71 7.98
N ASP A 203 -20.12 -15.93 7.30
CA ASP A 203 -20.12 -16.19 5.85
C ASP A 203 -19.76 -14.95 5.03
N SER A 204 -19.97 -13.75 5.60
CA SER A 204 -19.63 -12.45 5.01
C SER A 204 -18.14 -12.08 5.16
N TYR A 205 -17.39 -12.80 6.00
CA TYR A 205 -16.04 -12.39 6.42
C TYR A 205 -15.11 -12.15 5.23
N ARG A 206 -14.54 -10.94 5.16
CA ARG A 206 -13.64 -10.49 4.07
C ARG A 206 -14.17 -10.79 2.66
N GLY A 207 -15.49 -10.76 2.48
CA GLY A 207 -16.13 -11.03 1.19
C GLY A 207 -16.16 -12.51 0.80
N ARG A 208 -16.02 -13.44 1.75
CA ARG A 208 -16.13 -14.89 1.52
C ARG A 208 -17.40 -15.26 0.76
N SER A 209 -18.55 -14.67 1.12
CA SER A 209 -19.82 -14.87 0.43
C SER A 209 -19.82 -14.47 -1.07
N LYS A 210 -18.92 -13.57 -1.51
CA LYS A 210 -18.78 -13.23 -2.94
C LYS A 210 -18.17 -14.37 -3.75
N ARG A 211 -17.37 -15.25 -3.13
CA ARG A 211 -16.75 -16.40 -3.81
C ARG A 211 -17.74 -17.53 -4.09
N HIS A 212 -18.83 -17.63 -3.32
CA HIS A 212 -19.86 -18.64 -3.53
C HIS A 212 -20.85 -18.28 -4.65
N ARG A 213 -21.10 -16.99 -4.91
CA ARG A 213 -22.03 -16.56 -5.98
C ARG A 213 -21.47 -16.77 -7.39
N THR A 214 -20.19 -17.09 -7.53
CA THR A 214 -19.55 -17.41 -8.82
C THR A 214 -19.46 -18.91 -9.10
N GLY A 215 -20.00 -19.77 -8.23
CA GLY A 215 -19.84 -21.23 -8.31
C GLY A 215 -21.12 -22.03 -8.61
N THR A 216 -22.27 -21.40 -8.77
CA THR A 216 -23.54 -22.06 -9.13
C THR A 216 -24.10 -21.43 -10.39
N ALA A 217 -23.49 -21.78 -11.51
CA ALA A 217 -24.08 -21.72 -12.84
C ALA A 217 -23.73 -23.07 -13.51
N THR A 218 -24.58 -24.06 -13.25
CA THR A 218 -24.72 -25.32 -13.98
C THR A 218 -26.20 -25.65 -13.98
#